data_AF-A0AAU7ZDG5-F1
#
_entry.id   AF-A0AAU7ZDG5-F1
#
_cell.length_a   1.000
_cell.length_b   1.000
_cell.length_c   1.000
_cell.angle_alpha   90.00
_cell.angle_beta   90.00
_cell.angle_gamma   90.00
#
_symmetry.space_group_name_H-M   'P 1'
#
loop_
_entity.id
_entity.type
_entity.pdbx_description
1 polymer ?
#
loop_
_entity_poly.entity_id
_entity_poly.type
_entity_poly.pdbx_seq_one_letter_code
_entity_poly.pdbx_strand_id
1 'polypeptide(L)'
;MQPAIIRAERVEKYYAQPSENRIQVISPTDLSITAGEIVALLGPSGSGKSTLLRMLTGLSAPSAGEVYWHEKPIATADVNVSIVFQSFALFPWLTVLENVEAPLKARGMDAADRRKRGMKILDTVGLDGFQAAYPKELSGGMRQRVGFARALVVEPEVLFMDEPFSALDVLTAENLRSELLELWQNKTIPTQSIFIVTHNIEEAVQLADRIIVLGRNPGHVRTDFRVAIPHPRDRKATAFTQLVDYIYKVLTQPDAQPPALPQTSTGKTVRDQRQMHYQMLPHARPGGIAGLLELVLDHNGKDDIYRLADDLAFQIDDLLPIVDAAQLLGFLTVTEGDAAITPTGAEYANSEILRQKELFRTAAVENVLLLRQIVRAIESKSDRSVPEEFFHDMLDEQFSEDETLRQLETAINWGRYAELFDFDASRRRFIQSEKLHHDTEASSTAEIDA
;
A
#
# COMPACT_ATOMS: atom_id res chain seq x y z
N MET A 1 0.04 34.17 -10.68
CA MET A 1 -0.06 33.34 -9.46
C MET A 1 -1.37 33.69 -8.79
N GLN A 2 -2.17 32.69 -8.40
CA GLN A 2 -3.29 32.95 -7.50
C GLN A 2 -2.74 33.39 -6.14
N PRO A 3 -3.38 34.35 -5.45
CA PRO A 3 -2.95 34.75 -4.12
C PRO A 3 -3.08 33.58 -3.12
N ALA A 4 -2.17 33.51 -2.16
CA ALA A 4 -2.22 32.50 -1.09
C ALA A 4 -3.32 32.85 -0.09
N ILE A 5 -4.17 31.87 0.24
CA ILE A 5 -5.16 32.00 1.31
C ILE A 5 -4.43 32.01 2.66
N ILE A 6 -3.48 31.09 2.83
CA ILE A 6 -2.61 30.99 4.00
C ILE A 6 -1.15 31.01 3.55
N ARG A 7 -0.34 31.82 4.19
CA ARG A 7 1.11 31.94 3.96
C ARG A 7 1.83 31.86 5.30
N ALA A 8 2.78 30.94 5.44
CA ALA A 8 3.66 30.82 6.58
C ALA A 8 5.06 31.24 6.16
N GLU A 9 5.66 32.17 6.89
CA GLU A 9 7.01 32.67 6.65
C GLU A 9 7.93 32.30 7.79
N ARG A 10 8.93 31.49 7.46
CA ARG A 10 9.99 31.03 8.37
C ARG A 10 9.44 30.58 9.73
N VAL A 11 8.31 29.87 9.73
CA VAL A 11 7.67 29.49 10.98
C VAL A 11 8.49 28.42 11.68
N GLU A 12 8.65 28.58 12.99
CA GLU A 12 9.38 27.67 13.87
C GLU A 12 8.53 27.32 15.08
N LYS A 13 8.78 26.14 15.67
CA LYS A 13 8.11 25.75 16.92
C LYS A 13 9.07 25.10 17.89
N TYR A 14 9.07 25.63 19.12
CA TYR A 14 9.79 25.06 20.26
C TYR A 14 8.80 24.66 21.36
N TYR A 15 9.12 23.58 22.08
CA TYR A 15 8.45 23.21 23.33
C TYR A 15 9.46 23.14 24.46
N ALA A 16 9.07 23.59 25.65
CA ALA A 16 9.89 23.51 26.85
C ALA A 16 9.94 22.08 27.38
N GLN A 17 11.11 21.61 27.80
CA GLN A 17 11.28 20.40 28.60
C GLN A 17 11.47 20.74 30.09
N PRO A 18 11.17 19.79 31.00
CA PRO A 18 11.40 19.97 32.44
C PRO A 18 12.85 20.29 32.84
N SER A 19 13.84 20.01 31.98
CA SER A 19 15.28 20.15 32.24
C SER A 19 15.90 21.44 31.71
N GLU A 20 15.13 22.53 31.58
CA GLU A 20 15.53 23.82 30.98
C GLU A 20 15.92 23.79 29.48
N ASN A 21 16.01 22.61 28.86
CA ASN A 21 16.20 22.47 27.42
C ASN A 21 14.91 22.75 26.63
N ARG A 22 15.05 23.27 25.41
CA ARG A 22 13.96 23.44 24.44
C ARG A 22 14.11 22.41 23.34
N ILE A 23 13.03 21.72 22.98
CA ILE A 23 12.99 20.88 21.77
C ILE A 23 12.47 21.73 20.62
N GLN A 24 13.26 21.86 19.56
CA GLN A 24 12.75 22.35 18.28
C GLN A 24 11.98 21.24 17.57
N VAL A 25 10.69 21.48 17.32
CA VAL A 25 9.82 20.52 16.62
C VAL A 25 9.72 20.87 15.14
N ILE A 26 9.67 22.16 14.81
CA ILE A 26 9.64 22.67 13.43
C ILE A 26 10.79 23.66 13.25
N SER A 27 11.62 23.41 12.23
CA SER A 27 12.68 24.29 11.72
C SER A 27 12.08 25.40 10.87
N PRO A 28 12.82 26.48 10.57
CA PRO A 28 12.31 27.57 9.74
C PRO A 28 11.71 27.03 8.45
N THR A 29 10.39 27.14 8.32
CA THR A 29 9.64 26.55 7.20
C THR A 29 8.78 27.62 6.55
N ASP A 30 8.91 27.73 5.23
CA ASP A 30 8.01 28.54 4.39
C ASP A 30 6.97 27.62 3.75
N LEU A 31 5.70 28.02 3.77
CA LEU A 31 4.61 27.25 3.18
C LEU A 31 3.51 28.18 2.72
N SER A 32 2.83 27.83 1.63
CA SER A 32 1.62 28.53 1.19
C SER A 32 0.54 27.56 0.76
N ILE A 33 -0.70 27.92 0.99
CA ILE A 33 -1.91 27.22 0.55
C ILE A 33 -2.68 28.16 -0.37
N THR A 34 -2.93 27.72 -1.59
CA THR A 34 -3.68 28.48 -2.59
C THR A 34 -5.06 27.87 -2.84
N ALA A 35 -5.95 28.63 -3.49
CA ALA A 35 -7.27 28.10 -3.86
C ALA A 35 -7.15 27.02 -4.95
N GLY A 36 -8.10 26.09 -4.95
CA GLY A 36 -8.27 25.07 -5.98
C GLY A 36 -7.28 23.90 -5.92
N GLU A 37 -6.56 23.72 -4.81
CA GLU A 37 -5.66 22.58 -4.62
C GLU A 37 -5.99 21.80 -3.32
N ILE A 38 -5.80 20.48 -3.39
CA ILE A 38 -5.61 19.61 -2.23
C ILE A 38 -4.10 19.51 -1.96
N VAL A 39 -3.66 19.95 -0.78
CA VAL A 39 -2.27 19.85 -0.32
C VAL A 39 -2.16 18.73 0.70
N ALA A 40 -1.29 17.75 0.47
CA ALA A 40 -0.96 16.70 1.44
C ALA A 40 0.37 16.97 2.14
N LEU A 41 0.37 16.90 3.46
CA LEU A 41 1.55 16.92 4.32
C LEU A 41 1.86 15.51 4.84
N LEU A 42 2.96 14.97 4.36
CA LEU A 42 3.52 13.67 4.74
C LEU A 42 4.72 13.82 5.67
N GLY A 43 5.07 12.74 6.35
CA GLY A 43 6.25 12.69 7.21
C GLY A 43 6.16 11.56 8.23
N PRO A 44 7.29 11.07 8.75
CA PRO A 44 7.30 10.02 9.77
C PRO A 44 6.56 10.47 11.04
N SER A 45 6.22 9.51 11.90
CA SER A 45 5.67 9.84 13.23
C SER A 45 6.64 10.75 13.99
N GLY A 46 6.11 11.78 14.65
CA GLY A 46 6.91 12.78 15.36
C GLY A 46 7.60 13.86 14.50
N SER A 47 7.37 13.91 13.17
CA SER A 47 7.95 14.96 12.30
C SER A 47 7.35 16.37 12.50
N GLY A 48 6.32 16.52 13.32
CA GLY A 48 5.67 17.80 13.58
C GLY A 48 4.50 18.16 12.68
N LYS A 49 3.94 17.22 11.89
CA LYS A 49 2.79 17.45 10.98
C LYS A 49 1.60 18.14 11.66
N SER A 50 1.07 17.57 12.75
CA SER A 50 -0.05 18.14 13.49
C SER A 50 0.30 19.46 14.17
N THR A 51 1.58 19.66 14.53
CA THR A 51 2.07 20.95 15.05
C THR A 51 2.03 22.02 13.95
N LEU A 52 2.49 21.70 12.74
CA LEU A 52 2.42 22.62 11.60
C LEU A 52 0.96 22.93 11.23
N LEU A 53 0.09 21.92 11.16
CA LEU A 53 -1.34 22.11 10.93
C LEU A 53 -1.96 23.08 11.94
N ARG A 54 -1.70 22.89 13.24
CA ARG A 54 -2.21 23.78 14.30
C ARG A 54 -1.68 25.21 14.20
N MET A 55 -0.46 25.41 13.69
CA MET A 55 0.06 26.76 13.43
C MET A 55 -0.64 27.41 12.25
N LEU A 56 -0.84 26.67 11.16
CA LEU A 56 -1.54 27.16 9.96
C LEU A 56 -3.01 27.49 10.22
N THR A 57 -3.65 26.83 11.20
CA THR A 57 -5.04 27.11 11.57
C THR A 57 -5.21 28.17 12.66
N GLY A 58 -4.11 28.67 13.24
CA GLY A 58 -4.13 29.62 14.35
C GLY A 58 -4.42 28.99 15.73
N LEU A 59 -4.55 27.66 15.83
CA LEU A 59 -4.72 26.97 17.12
C LEU A 59 -3.45 26.98 17.98
N SER A 60 -2.29 27.17 17.39
CA SER A 60 -1.02 27.32 18.12
C SER A 60 -0.19 28.43 17.49
N ALA A 61 0.26 29.41 18.28
CA ALA A 61 1.18 30.42 17.78
C ALA A 61 2.54 29.78 17.41
N PRO A 62 3.17 30.19 16.30
CA PRO A 62 4.57 29.85 16.07
C PRO A 62 5.45 30.48 17.14
N SER A 63 6.60 29.87 17.41
CA SER A 63 7.58 30.42 18.36
C SER A 63 8.47 31.49 17.73
N ALA A 64 8.66 31.42 16.40
CA ALA A 64 9.28 32.44 15.57
C ALA A 64 8.68 32.36 14.15
N GLY A 65 8.83 33.42 13.36
CA GLY A 65 8.14 33.57 12.08
C GLY A 65 6.67 33.94 12.25
N GLU A 66 5.95 34.01 11.13
CA GLU A 66 4.57 34.50 11.11
C GLU A 66 3.70 33.71 10.13
N VAL A 67 2.43 33.55 10.47
CA VAL A 67 1.41 32.95 9.60
C VAL A 67 0.41 34.05 9.25
N TYR A 68 0.07 34.14 7.97
CA TYR A 68 -0.85 35.11 7.41
C TYR A 68 -2.06 34.40 6.81
N TRP A 69 -3.23 35.00 6.98
CA TRP A 69 -4.46 34.68 6.26
C TRP A 69 -4.88 35.90 5.44
N HIS A 70 -4.95 35.76 4.12
CA HIS A 70 -5.13 36.88 3.17
C HIS A 70 -4.25 38.09 3.50
N GLU A 71 -2.93 37.86 3.63
CA GLU A 71 -1.91 38.86 3.95
C GLU A 71 -2.03 39.52 5.33
N LYS A 72 -2.98 39.11 6.18
CA LYS A 72 -3.12 39.59 7.56
C LYS A 72 -2.56 38.56 8.55
N PRO A 73 -1.80 38.97 9.57
CA PRO A 73 -1.35 38.05 10.62
C PRO A 73 -2.51 37.26 11.23
N ILE A 74 -2.37 35.93 11.24
CA ILE A 74 -3.42 35.00 11.68
C ILE A 74 -3.83 35.24 13.13
N ALA A 75 -2.88 35.71 13.96
CA ALA A 75 -3.10 36.03 15.37
C ALA A 75 -4.13 37.15 15.59
N THR A 76 -4.40 37.95 14.57
CA THR A 76 -5.31 39.11 14.62
C THR A 76 -6.50 38.98 13.67
N ALA A 77 -6.59 37.87 12.95
CA ALA A 77 -7.58 37.67 11.90
C ALA A 77 -8.72 36.75 12.36
N ASP A 78 -9.95 37.08 11.95
CA ASP A 78 -11.10 36.19 12.06
C ASP A 78 -11.04 35.13 10.95
N VAL A 79 -10.21 34.11 11.17
CA VAL A 79 -9.96 33.07 10.17
C VAL A 79 -11.19 32.21 9.87
N ASN A 80 -11.46 31.98 8.59
CA ASN A 80 -12.50 31.05 8.15
C ASN A 80 -11.92 29.69 7.73
N VAL A 81 -11.48 28.91 8.72
CA VAL A 81 -10.96 27.55 8.52
C VAL A 81 -11.73 26.55 9.38
N SER A 82 -11.66 25.27 9.03
CA SER A 82 -12.20 24.18 9.86
C SER A 82 -11.25 23.00 9.90
N ILE A 83 -11.32 22.24 10.98
CA ILE A 83 -10.43 21.10 11.22
C ILE A 83 -11.26 19.84 11.45
N VAL A 84 -10.90 18.77 10.76
CA VAL A 84 -11.32 17.41 11.05
C VAL A 84 -10.17 16.69 11.73
N PHE A 85 -10.40 16.23 12.96
CA PHE A 85 -9.37 15.55 13.75
C PHE A 85 -9.33 14.04 13.48
N GLN A 86 -8.22 13.42 13.86
CA GLN A 86 -8.00 11.96 13.78
C GLN A 86 -9.04 11.19 14.61
N SER A 87 -9.34 11.68 15.81
CA SER A 87 -10.50 11.20 16.54
C SER A 87 -11.75 11.91 16.02
N PHE A 88 -12.87 11.19 15.89
CA PHE A 88 -14.14 11.76 15.41
C PHE A 88 -14.52 13.05 16.17
N ALA A 89 -14.10 13.15 17.44
CA ALA A 89 -14.28 14.31 18.31
C ALA A 89 -15.74 14.83 18.31
N LEU A 90 -16.70 13.94 18.13
CA LEU A 90 -18.13 14.24 18.17
C LEU A 90 -18.58 14.37 19.62
N PHE A 91 -19.56 15.23 19.88
CA PHE A 91 -20.21 15.32 21.18
C PHE A 91 -21.14 14.10 21.34
N PRO A 92 -20.84 13.16 22.26
CA PRO A 92 -21.57 11.90 22.34
C PRO A 92 -23.00 12.04 22.87
N TRP A 93 -23.31 13.17 23.53
CA TRP A 93 -24.62 13.52 24.06
C TRP A 93 -25.47 14.37 23.11
N LEU A 94 -24.93 14.75 21.94
CA LEU A 94 -25.67 15.45 20.90
C LEU A 94 -26.02 14.48 19.77
N THR A 95 -27.18 14.67 19.14
CA THR A 95 -27.55 13.99 17.90
C THR A 95 -26.62 14.37 16.74
N VAL A 96 -26.71 13.67 15.62
CA VAL A 96 -25.98 13.97 14.38
C VAL A 96 -26.20 15.42 13.95
N LEU A 97 -27.45 15.87 13.90
CA LEU A 97 -27.78 17.21 13.47
C LEU A 97 -27.31 18.26 14.48
N GLU A 98 -27.44 18.01 15.77
CA GLU A 98 -26.91 18.91 16.80
C GLU A 98 -25.38 19.00 16.77
N ASN A 99 -24.68 17.91 16.45
CA ASN A 99 -23.22 17.92 16.22
C ASN A 99 -22.86 18.84 15.05
N VAL A 100 -23.62 18.75 13.95
CA VAL A 100 -23.42 19.59 12.76
C VAL A 100 -23.80 21.05 13.03
N GLU A 101 -24.86 21.32 13.81
CA GLU A 101 -25.27 22.69 14.13
C GLU A 101 -24.37 23.38 15.17
N ALA A 102 -23.62 22.62 15.98
CA ALA A 102 -22.78 23.14 17.06
C ALA A 102 -21.87 24.32 16.67
N PRO A 103 -21.06 24.27 15.59
CA PRO A 103 -20.23 25.40 15.19
C PRO A 103 -21.03 26.61 14.72
N LEU A 104 -22.18 26.43 14.07
CA LEU A 104 -23.06 27.55 13.70
C LEU A 104 -23.69 28.21 14.93
N LYS A 105 -24.02 27.42 15.95
CA LYS A 105 -24.53 27.90 17.24
C LYS A 105 -23.47 28.73 17.96
N ALA A 106 -22.22 28.29 17.93
CA ALA A 106 -21.09 29.05 18.48
C ALA A 106 -20.87 30.39 17.75
N ARG A 107 -21.17 30.46 16.44
CA ARG A 107 -21.17 31.72 15.65
C ARG A 107 -22.43 32.58 15.84
N GLY A 108 -23.35 32.21 16.72
CA GLY A 108 -24.55 32.99 17.04
C GLY A 108 -25.66 32.97 15.97
N MET A 109 -25.62 32.03 15.02
CA MET A 109 -26.65 31.90 13.98
C MET A 109 -28.00 31.47 14.58
N ASP A 110 -29.13 31.93 14.05
CA ASP A 110 -30.48 31.58 14.52
C ASP A 110 -30.82 30.08 14.33
N ALA A 111 -31.67 29.53 15.20
CA ALA A 111 -32.03 28.11 15.19
C ALA A 111 -32.62 27.62 13.87
N ALA A 112 -33.50 28.40 13.22
CA ALA A 112 -34.11 27.98 11.96
C ALA A 112 -33.06 27.90 10.83
N ASP A 113 -32.16 28.87 10.76
CA ASP A 113 -31.09 28.91 9.77
C ASP A 113 -30.05 27.81 10.00
N ARG A 114 -29.68 27.56 11.26
CA ARG A 114 -28.79 26.45 11.62
C ARG A 114 -29.36 25.11 11.18
N ARG A 115 -30.63 24.86 11.50
CA ARG A 115 -31.34 23.64 11.11
C ARG A 115 -31.35 23.46 9.60
N LYS A 116 -31.68 24.52 8.86
CA LYS A 116 -31.71 24.49 7.39
C LYS A 116 -30.33 24.17 6.80
N ARG A 117 -29.26 24.82 7.27
CA ARG A 117 -27.88 24.55 6.81
C ARG A 117 -27.41 23.15 7.21
N GLY A 118 -27.70 22.74 8.44
CA GLY A 118 -27.34 21.42 8.97
C GLY A 118 -27.99 20.28 8.19
N MET A 119 -29.29 20.40 7.87
CA MET A 119 -29.98 19.43 7.02
C MET A 119 -29.37 19.35 5.62
N LYS A 120 -29.12 20.50 4.98
CA LYS A 120 -28.54 20.56 3.64
C LYS A 120 -27.17 19.88 3.56
N ILE A 121 -26.30 20.13 4.54
CA ILE A 121 -24.96 19.53 4.52
C ILE A 121 -24.99 18.04 4.84
N LEU A 122 -25.92 17.57 5.67
CA LEU A 122 -26.12 16.15 5.95
C LEU A 122 -26.56 15.39 4.69
N ASP A 123 -27.46 15.98 3.90
CA ASP A 123 -27.86 15.46 2.57
C ASP A 123 -26.65 15.41 1.62
N THR A 124 -25.84 16.46 1.60
CA THR A 124 -24.62 16.51 0.77
C THR A 124 -23.61 15.41 1.10
N VAL A 125 -23.48 15.01 2.37
CA VAL A 125 -22.58 13.92 2.79
C VAL A 125 -23.25 12.54 2.82
N GLY A 126 -24.50 12.43 2.36
CA GLY A 126 -25.26 11.17 2.31
C GLY A 126 -25.58 10.61 3.69
N LEU A 127 -26.01 11.46 4.63
CA LEU A 127 -26.46 11.08 5.98
C LEU A 127 -27.96 11.33 6.22
N ASP A 128 -28.75 11.34 5.14
CA ASP A 128 -30.20 11.44 5.26
C ASP A 128 -30.80 10.27 6.03
N GLY A 129 -31.77 10.59 6.90
CA GLY A 129 -32.42 9.62 7.78
C GLY A 129 -31.70 9.38 9.11
N PHE A 130 -30.45 9.85 9.27
CA PHE A 130 -29.67 9.69 10.50
C PHE A 130 -29.62 10.95 11.37
N GLN A 131 -30.40 11.99 11.05
CA GLN A 131 -30.26 13.31 11.67
C GLN A 131 -30.54 13.30 13.19
N ALA A 132 -31.40 12.40 13.64
CA ALA A 132 -31.78 12.23 15.05
C ALA A 132 -30.95 11.17 15.80
N ALA A 133 -30.07 10.43 15.10
CA ALA A 133 -29.23 9.41 15.73
C ALA A 133 -28.15 10.06 16.60
N TYR A 134 -27.68 9.34 17.61
CA TYR A 134 -26.53 9.67 18.43
C TYR A 134 -25.25 9.02 17.87
N PRO A 135 -24.04 9.58 18.10
CA PRO A 135 -22.78 9.04 17.57
C PRO A 135 -22.53 7.56 17.86
N LYS A 136 -23.04 7.05 18.99
CA LYS A 136 -22.92 5.63 19.39
C LYS A 136 -23.74 4.68 18.51
N GLU A 137 -24.72 5.19 17.77
CA GLU A 137 -25.63 4.42 16.90
C GLU A 137 -25.10 4.35 15.46
N LEU A 138 -23.95 4.96 15.19
CA LEU A 138 -23.36 5.11 13.85
C LEU A 138 -22.16 4.18 13.67
N SER A 139 -21.89 3.75 12.43
CA SER A 139 -20.62 3.10 12.07
C SER A 139 -19.45 4.10 12.12
N GLY A 140 -18.21 3.59 12.03
CA GLY A 140 -17.01 4.44 11.98
C GLY A 140 -17.04 5.45 10.83
N GLY A 141 -17.33 4.99 9.61
CA GLY A 141 -17.43 5.85 8.43
C GLY A 141 -18.54 6.89 8.56
N MET A 142 -19.70 6.53 9.13
CA MET A 142 -20.78 7.47 9.38
C MET A 142 -20.39 8.54 10.40
N ARG A 143 -19.69 8.19 11.50
CA ARG A 143 -19.16 9.18 12.44
C ARG A 143 -18.19 10.14 11.76
N GLN A 144 -17.34 9.64 10.87
CA GLN A 144 -16.41 10.49 10.13
C GLN A 144 -17.15 11.45 9.19
N ARG A 145 -18.20 10.99 8.49
CA ARG A 145 -19.08 11.85 7.68
C ARG A 145 -19.76 12.94 8.51
N VAL A 146 -20.19 12.64 9.74
CA VAL A 146 -20.69 13.68 10.66
C VAL A 146 -19.60 14.70 10.98
N GLY A 147 -18.37 14.25 11.19
CA GLY A 147 -17.19 15.11 11.36
C GLY A 147 -16.96 16.04 10.16
N PHE A 148 -17.06 15.51 8.94
CA PHE A 148 -16.97 16.29 7.70
C PHE A 148 -18.12 17.28 7.58
N ALA A 149 -19.37 16.86 7.78
CA ALA A 149 -20.53 17.74 7.74
C ALA A 149 -20.40 18.90 8.74
N ARG A 150 -19.96 18.62 9.98
CA ARG A 150 -19.71 19.63 11.00
C ARG A 150 -18.62 20.63 10.60
N ALA A 151 -17.58 20.19 9.90
CA ALA A 151 -16.53 21.08 9.40
C ALA A 151 -17.00 21.89 8.18
N LEU A 152 -17.79 21.29 7.29
CA LEU A 152 -18.21 21.91 6.03
C LEU A 152 -19.39 22.88 6.18
N VAL A 153 -20.23 22.72 7.21
CA VAL A 153 -21.45 23.53 7.42
C VAL A 153 -21.16 25.03 7.61
N VAL A 154 -19.95 25.35 8.08
CA VAL A 154 -19.49 26.73 8.28
C VAL A 154 -18.85 27.36 7.03
N GLU A 155 -18.86 26.62 5.91
CA GLU A 155 -18.34 27.05 4.60
C GLU A 155 -16.89 27.53 4.71
N PRO A 156 -15.96 26.69 5.18
CA PRO A 156 -14.58 27.11 5.45
C PRO A 156 -13.82 27.33 4.14
N GLU A 157 -12.96 28.35 4.10
CA GLU A 157 -12.10 28.57 2.93
C GLU A 157 -11.08 27.45 2.78
N VAL A 158 -10.49 27.00 3.90
CA VAL A 158 -9.58 25.86 3.94
C VAL A 158 -10.09 24.81 4.92
N LEU A 159 -10.28 23.60 4.41
CA LEU A 159 -10.59 22.42 5.22
C LEU A 159 -9.28 21.71 5.59
N PHE A 160 -8.93 21.76 6.87
CA PHE A 160 -7.80 21.02 7.41
C PHE A 160 -8.26 19.65 7.91
N MET A 161 -7.47 18.62 7.65
CA MET A 161 -7.76 17.27 8.11
C MET A 161 -6.50 16.65 8.68
N ASP A 162 -6.54 16.20 9.94
CA ASP A 162 -5.44 15.55 10.64
C ASP A 162 -5.69 14.05 10.72
N GLU A 163 -5.10 13.28 9.80
CA GLU A 163 -5.29 11.84 9.63
C GLU A 163 -6.77 11.39 9.61
N PRO A 164 -7.61 11.98 8.73
CA PRO A 164 -9.07 11.79 8.76
C PRO A 164 -9.53 10.35 8.48
N PHE A 165 -8.67 9.49 7.95
CA PHE A 165 -9.03 8.13 7.55
C PHE A 165 -8.36 7.04 8.39
N SER A 166 -7.46 7.39 9.33
CA SER A 166 -6.62 6.40 10.00
C SER A 166 -7.33 5.55 11.05
N ALA A 167 -8.49 5.99 11.54
CA ALA A 167 -9.31 5.25 12.51
C ALA A 167 -10.37 4.33 11.87
N LEU A 168 -10.34 4.15 10.55
CA LEU A 168 -11.32 3.39 9.78
C LEU A 168 -10.69 2.10 9.23
N ASP A 169 -11.50 1.07 9.02
CA ASP A 169 -11.07 -0.10 8.25
C ASP A 169 -10.79 0.28 6.78
N VAL A 170 -10.01 -0.56 6.10
CA VAL A 170 -9.47 -0.26 4.76
C VAL A 170 -10.57 0.06 3.74
N LEU A 171 -11.65 -0.72 3.70
CA LEU A 171 -12.73 -0.53 2.72
C LEU A 171 -13.55 0.72 3.04
N THR A 172 -13.86 0.97 4.30
CA THR A 172 -14.56 2.19 4.71
C THR A 172 -13.73 3.44 4.43
N ALA A 173 -12.42 3.41 4.71
CA ALA A 173 -11.50 4.49 4.37
C ALA A 173 -11.46 4.75 2.86
N GLU A 174 -11.41 3.70 2.04
CA GLU A 174 -11.40 3.81 0.59
C GLU A 174 -12.64 4.50 0.02
N ASN A 175 -13.82 4.04 0.46
CA ASN A 175 -15.08 4.61 0.03
C ASN A 175 -15.17 6.09 0.43
N LEU A 176 -14.79 6.41 1.67
CA LEU A 176 -14.87 7.78 2.17
C LEU A 176 -13.89 8.73 1.47
N ARG A 177 -12.69 8.26 1.09
CA ARG A 177 -11.75 9.02 0.26
C ARG A 177 -12.30 9.31 -1.12
N SER A 178 -12.90 8.30 -1.76
CA SER A 178 -13.51 8.42 -3.08
C SER A 178 -14.66 9.43 -3.06
N GLU A 179 -15.52 9.37 -2.04
CA GLU A 179 -16.61 10.32 -1.83
C GLU A 179 -16.12 11.75 -1.60
N LEU A 180 -15.11 11.94 -0.74
CA LEU A 180 -14.51 13.26 -0.53
C LEU A 180 -13.97 13.85 -1.85
N LEU A 181 -13.29 13.01 -2.63
CA LEU A 181 -12.72 13.41 -3.91
C LEU A 181 -13.80 13.76 -4.94
N GLU A 182 -14.88 12.98 -4.98
CA GLU A 182 -16.05 13.27 -5.83
C GLU A 182 -16.69 14.61 -5.46
N LEU A 183 -16.95 14.84 -4.17
CA LEU A 183 -17.50 16.09 -3.64
C LEU A 183 -16.62 17.30 -3.98
N TRP A 184 -15.30 17.13 -3.88
CA TRP A 184 -14.32 18.15 -4.23
C TRP A 184 -14.30 18.45 -5.74
N GLN A 185 -14.20 17.42 -6.59
CA GLN A 185 -14.12 17.59 -8.04
C GLN A 185 -15.39 18.16 -8.64
N ASN A 186 -16.55 17.74 -8.13
CA ASN A 186 -17.85 18.26 -8.54
C ASN A 186 -18.15 19.66 -7.98
N LYS A 187 -17.26 20.20 -7.12
CA LYS A 187 -17.43 21.49 -6.44
C LYS A 187 -18.72 21.57 -5.62
N THR A 188 -19.12 20.43 -5.07
CA THR A 188 -20.34 20.30 -4.26
C THR A 188 -20.12 20.82 -2.83
N ILE A 189 -18.89 20.73 -2.33
CA ILE A 189 -18.53 21.23 -1.01
C ILE A 189 -18.12 22.71 -1.04
N PRO A 190 -18.52 23.50 -0.03
CA PRO A 190 -18.26 24.94 0.01
C PRO A 190 -16.85 25.24 0.57
N THR A 191 -15.81 24.74 -0.09
CA THR A 191 -14.41 24.91 0.30
C THR A 191 -13.55 25.36 -0.86
N GLN A 192 -12.54 26.19 -0.60
CA GLN A 192 -11.62 26.68 -1.63
C GLN A 192 -10.33 25.86 -1.70
N SER A 193 -9.90 25.24 -0.60
CA SER A 193 -8.72 24.36 -0.55
C SER A 193 -8.88 23.31 0.54
N ILE A 194 -8.17 22.20 0.40
CA ILE A 194 -8.08 21.14 1.40
C ILE A 194 -6.61 20.94 1.78
N PHE A 195 -6.32 20.91 3.07
CA PHE A 195 -5.00 20.58 3.61
C PHE A 195 -5.09 19.29 4.43
N ILE A 196 -4.52 18.20 3.93
CA ILE A 196 -4.58 16.89 4.58
C ILE A 196 -3.22 16.52 5.17
N VAL A 197 -3.20 16.16 6.44
CA VAL A 197 -2.07 15.49 7.09
C VAL A 197 -2.34 14.00 7.05
N THR A 198 -1.38 13.23 6.56
CA THR A 198 -1.49 11.78 6.52
C THR A 198 -0.12 11.13 6.69
N HIS A 199 -0.11 9.85 7.09
CA HIS A 199 1.07 9.01 7.04
C HIS A 199 0.97 7.94 5.95
N ASN A 200 -0.17 7.86 5.24
CA ASN A 200 -0.37 6.95 4.13
C ASN A 200 0.10 7.60 2.82
N ILE A 201 1.09 6.99 2.17
CA ILE A 201 1.70 7.51 0.94
C ILE A 201 0.72 7.44 -0.23
N GLU A 202 0.04 6.30 -0.40
CA GLU A 202 -0.92 6.10 -1.50
C GLU A 202 -2.09 7.07 -1.40
N GLU A 203 -2.55 7.36 -0.20
CA GLU A 203 -3.60 8.36 0.05
C GLU A 203 -3.19 9.75 -0.44
N ALA A 204 -1.98 10.20 -0.10
CA ALA A 204 -1.46 11.47 -0.56
C ALA A 204 -1.35 11.51 -2.10
N VAL A 205 -0.85 10.43 -2.70
CA VAL A 205 -0.73 10.32 -4.17
C VAL A 205 -2.10 10.20 -4.85
N GLN A 206 -3.12 9.66 -4.18
CA GLN A 206 -4.47 9.56 -4.74
C GLN A 206 -5.25 10.88 -4.65
N LEU A 207 -5.10 11.63 -3.56
CA LEU A 207 -5.93 12.81 -3.27
C LEU A 207 -5.29 14.15 -3.66
N ALA A 208 -3.97 14.31 -3.47
CA ALA A 208 -3.37 15.65 -3.43
C ALA A 208 -2.91 16.17 -4.78
N ASP A 209 -3.13 17.46 -5.06
CA ASP A 209 -2.53 18.18 -6.18
C ASP A 209 -1.08 18.57 -5.89
N ARG A 210 -0.73 18.70 -4.61
CA ARG A 210 0.62 19.04 -4.12
C ARG A 210 0.96 18.22 -2.89
N ILE A 211 2.17 17.67 -2.85
CA ILE A 211 2.66 16.85 -1.74
C ILE A 211 3.89 17.53 -1.14
N ILE A 212 3.85 17.71 0.18
CA ILE A 212 4.94 18.23 1.01
C ILE A 212 5.37 17.11 1.96
N VAL A 213 6.65 16.75 1.95
CA VAL A 213 7.19 15.70 2.84
C VAL A 213 8.09 16.34 3.89
N LEU A 214 7.75 16.14 5.17
CA LEU A 214 8.55 16.58 6.31
C LEU A 214 9.58 15.52 6.73
N GLY A 215 10.79 15.98 7.04
CA GLY A 215 11.79 15.26 7.81
C GLY A 215 11.47 15.25 9.32
N ARG A 216 12.32 14.61 10.13
CA ARG A 216 12.19 14.56 11.59
C ARG A 216 13.45 15.11 12.27
N ASN A 217 13.28 15.60 13.51
CA ASN A 217 14.35 16.01 14.43
C ASN A 217 15.36 17.04 13.89
N PRO A 218 14.99 18.31 13.70
CA PRO A 218 13.66 18.91 13.72
C PRO A 218 12.88 18.72 12.40
N GLY A 219 11.56 18.92 12.43
CA GLY A 219 10.71 18.91 11.24
C GLY A 219 11.13 19.97 10.23
N HIS A 220 11.37 19.59 8.99
CA HIS A 220 11.76 20.49 7.90
C HIS A 220 11.23 19.93 6.57
N VAL A 221 10.97 20.78 5.58
CA VAL A 221 10.52 20.33 4.27
C VAL A 221 11.68 19.67 3.54
N ARG A 222 11.50 18.39 3.18
CA ARG A 222 12.47 17.62 2.39
C ARG A 222 12.19 17.69 0.90
N THR A 223 10.92 17.61 0.54
CA THR A 223 10.46 17.80 -0.83
C THR A 223 9.07 18.41 -0.84
N ASP A 224 8.80 19.21 -1.85
CA ASP A 224 7.56 19.92 -2.08
C ASP A 224 7.34 19.98 -3.60
N PHE A 225 6.32 19.28 -4.07
CA PHE A 225 6.10 19.11 -5.51
C PHE A 225 4.61 18.97 -5.85
N ARG A 226 4.29 19.33 -7.10
CA ARG A 226 2.95 19.12 -7.66
C ARG A 226 2.82 17.73 -8.26
N VAL A 227 1.68 17.10 -8.04
CA VAL A 227 1.33 15.81 -8.63
C VAL A 227 0.81 16.06 -10.04
N ALA A 228 1.56 15.64 -11.06
CA ALA A 228 1.20 15.86 -12.46
C ALA A 228 0.17 14.85 -13.01
N ILE A 229 -0.27 13.88 -12.19
CA ILE A 229 -1.22 12.84 -12.58
C ILE A 229 -2.64 13.41 -12.46
N PRO A 230 -3.43 13.50 -13.55
CA PRO A 230 -4.79 14.00 -13.48
C PRO A 230 -5.71 13.02 -12.74
N HIS A 231 -6.81 13.53 -12.19
CA HIS A 231 -7.87 12.69 -11.66
C HIS A 231 -8.84 12.21 -12.77
N PRO A 232 -9.50 11.05 -12.59
CA PRO A 232 -9.29 10.05 -11.54
C PRO A 232 -7.94 9.34 -11.68
N ARG A 233 -7.27 9.08 -10.56
CA ARG A 233 -5.93 8.48 -10.54
C ARG A 233 -6.03 6.96 -10.41
N ASP A 234 -5.56 6.24 -11.41
CA ASP A 234 -5.44 4.79 -11.35
C ASP A 234 -4.21 4.39 -10.52
N ARG A 235 -4.45 3.69 -9.41
CA ARG A 235 -3.39 3.17 -8.51
C ARG A 235 -2.44 2.20 -9.20
N LYS A 236 -2.92 1.54 -10.25
CA LYS A 236 -2.16 0.57 -11.04
C LYS A 236 -1.32 1.23 -12.13
N ALA A 237 -1.52 2.52 -12.38
CA ALA A 237 -0.74 3.25 -13.38
C ALA A 237 0.72 3.39 -12.93
N THR A 238 1.66 3.19 -13.87
CA THR A 238 3.10 3.27 -13.58
C THR A 238 3.53 4.62 -12.99
N ALA A 239 2.93 5.72 -13.43
CA ALA A 239 3.22 7.04 -12.87
C ALA A 239 2.83 7.15 -11.40
N PHE A 240 1.75 6.46 -10.99
CA PHE A 240 1.29 6.42 -9.61
C PHE A 240 2.28 5.65 -8.73
N THR A 241 2.63 4.42 -9.13
CA THR A 241 3.55 3.56 -8.38
C THR A 241 4.95 4.17 -8.27
N GLN A 242 5.46 4.79 -9.34
CA GLN A 242 6.73 5.53 -9.30
C GLN A 242 6.72 6.67 -8.29
N LEU A 243 5.59 7.37 -8.15
CA LEU A 243 5.47 8.47 -7.20
C LEU A 243 5.37 7.98 -5.75
N VAL A 244 4.67 6.86 -5.53
CA VAL A 244 4.64 6.17 -4.23
C VAL A 244 6.05 5.72 -3.84
N ASP A 245 6.79 5.07 -4.73
CA ASP A 245 8.17 4.63 -4.52
C ASP A 245 9.11 5.82 -4.23
N TYR A 246 8.95 6.92 -4.95
CA TYR A 246 9.69 8.16 -4.72
C TYR A 246 9.48 8.66 -3.30
N ILE A 247 8.23 8.83 -2.87
CA ILE A 247 7.89 9.32 -1.54
C ILE A 247 8.38 8.33 -0.47
N TYR A 248 8.26 7.03 -0.70
CA TYR A 248 8.76 5.99 0.21
C TYR A 248 10.27 6.11 0.43
N LYS A 249 11.04 6.29 -0.65
CA LYS A 249 12.50 6.51 -0.57
C LYS A 249 12.83 7.77 0.21
N VAL A 250 12.10 8.87 -0.03
CA VAL A 250 12.27 10.08 0.77
C VAL A 250 12.01 9.74 2.24
N LEU A 251 10.87 9.17 2.62
CA LEU A 251 10.53 8.91 4.03
C LEU A 251 11.50 7.94 4.74
N THR A 252 12.05 6.97 4.03
CA THR A 252 12.91 5.91 4.62
C THR A 252 14.39 6.26 4.64
N GLN A 253 14.86 7.21 3.82
CA GLN A 253 16.26 7.64 3.78
C GLN A 253 16.39 9.08 4.29
N PRO A 254 16.35 9.34 5.61
CA PRO A 254 16.29 10.68 6.18
C PRO A 254 17.51 11.56 5.85
N ASP A 255 18.69 10.96 5.78
CA ASP A 255 19.97 11.69 5.60
C ASP A 255 20.42 11.79 4.14
N ALA A 256 19.73 11.10 3.23
CA ALA A 256 20.02 11.16 1.80
C ALA A 256 19.38 12.40 1.17
N GLN A 257 20.07 12.98 0.20
CA GLN A 257 19.46 14.00 -0.65
C GLN A 257 18.28 13.36 -1.41
N PRO A 258 17.09 13.98 -1.44
CA PRO A 258 15.94 13.42 -2.14
C PRO A 258 16.33 13.13 -3.61
N PRO A 259 15.96 11.95 -4.15
CA PRO A 259 16.21 11.66 -5.55
C PRO A 259 15.52 12.69 -6.46
N ALA A 260 15.90 12.74 -7.74
CA ALA A 260 15.16 13.55 -8.70
C ALA A 260 13.71 13.05 -8.80
N LEU A 261 12.76 13.99 -8.87
CA LEU A 261 11.35 13.66 -9.10
C LEU A 261 11.23 12.83 -10.38
N PRO A 262 10.45 11.74 -10.38
CA PRO A 262 10.20 10.99 -11.59
C PRO A 262 9.54 11.90 -12.63
N GLN A 263 10.13 12.00 -13.82
CA GLN A 263 9.50 12.73 -14.92
C GLN A 263 8.30 11.92 -15.40
N THR A 264 7.11 12.51 -15.39
CA THR A 264 5.91 11.95 -15.99
C THR A 264 6.07 11.89 -17.50
N SER A 265 6.84 10.92 -18.00
CA SER A 265 6.87 10.60 -19.41
C SER A 265 5.55 9.92 -19.78
N THR A 266 4.61 10.71 -20.29
CA THR A 266 3.54 10.19 -21.15
C THR A 266 4.21 9.51 -22.34
N GLY A 267 4.16 8.18 -22.38
CA GLY A 267 4.69 7.41 -23.49
C GLY A 267 6.20 7.15 -23.41
N LYS A 268 6.57 6.16 -22.62
CA LYS A 268 7.49 5.10 -23.05
C LYS A 268 6.99 3.82 -22.43
N THR A 269 6.67 2.84 -23.27
CA THR A 269 6.36 1.46 -22.90
C THR A 269 7.45 0.93 -21.99
N VAL A 270 7.20 0.98 -20.68
CA VAL A 270 7.91 0.13 -19.73
C VAL A 270 7.34 -1.26 -19.93
N ARG A 271 8.24 -2.23 -20.05
CA ARG A 271 7.96 -3.65 -19.92
C ARG A 271 6.95 -3.86 -18.79
N ASP A 272 5.72 -4.16 -19.21
CA ASP A 272 4.65 -4.82 -18.48
C ASP A 272 5.06 -5.23 -17.05
N GLN A 273 4.95 -4.31 -16.08
CA GLN A 273 4.77 -4.72 -14.69
C GLN A 273 3.32 -5.20 -14.60
N ARG A 274 3.08 -6.39 -15.16
CA ARG A 274 1.85 -7.13 -14.97
C ARG A 274 1.57 -7.12 -13.48
N GLN A 275 0.32 -6.90 -13.09
CA GLN A 275 -0.21 -7.58 -11.90
C GLN A 275 0.39 -8.99 -11.95
N MET A 276 1.24 -9.34 -11.00
CA MET A 276 1.88 -10.66 -11.03
C MET A 276 0.76 -11.67 -10.83
N HIS A 277 0.22 -12.16 -11.94
CA HIS A 277 -0.77 -13.20 -11.93
C HIS A 277 0.01 -14.46 -11.57
N TYR A 278 -0.18 -14.93 -10.33
CA TYR A 278 0.40 -16.19 -9.93
C TYR A 278 -0.28 -17.26 -10.76
N GLN A 279 0.52 -18.02 -11.50
CA GLN A 279 0.02 -19.22 -12.16
C GLN A 279 -0.53 -20.17 -11.08
N MET A 280 -1.67 -20.81 -11.34
CA MET A 280 -2.16 -21.88 -10.48
C MET A 280 -1.15 -23.03 -10.50
N LEU A 281 -0.59 -23.37 -9.33
CA LEU A 281 0.29 -24.51 -9.18
C LEU A 281 -0.55 -25.80 -9.18
N PRO A 282 -0.28 -26.74 -10.08
CA PRO A 282 -0.93 -28.04 -10.06
C PRO A 282 -0.49 -28.81 -8.81
N HIS A 283 -1.46 -29.36 -8.07
CA HIS A 283 -1.22 -30.07 -6.82
C HIS A 283 -0.61 -31.46 -7.04
N ALA A 284 0.64 -31.49 -7.49
CA ALA A 284 1.40 -32.71 -7.73
C ALA A 284 2.64 -32.77 -6.84
N ARG A 285 3.07 -33.98 -6.48
CA ARG A 285 4.34 -34.20 -5.76
C ARG A 285 5.48 -34.46 -6.76
N PRO A 286 6.72 -34.04 -6.47
CA PRO A 286 7.87 -34.29 -7.36
C PRO A 286 8.06 -35.75 -7.77
N GLY A 287 7.77 -36.70 -6.88
CA GLY A 287 7.82 -38.13 -7.20
C GLY A 287 6.80 -38.58 -8.24
N GLY A 288 5.60 -37.99 -8.26
CA GLY A 288 4.60 -38.28 -9.29
C GLY A 288 5.04 -37.74 -10.66
N ILE A 289 5.66 -36.56 -10.68
CA ILE A 289 6.23 -35.96 -11.90
C ILE A 289 7.34 -36.86 -12.46
N ALA A 290 8.24 -37.36 -11.61
CA ALA A 290 9.28 -38.29 -12.02
C ALA A 290 8.71 -39.59 -12.61
N GLY A 291 7.76 -40.22 -11.92
CA GLY A 291 7.12 -41.45 -12.39
C GLY A 291 6.38 -41.27 -13.72
N LEU A 292 5.70 -40.14 -13.92
CA LEU A 292 5.06 -39.82 -15.21
C LEU A 292 6.10 -39.70 -16.34
N LEU A 293 7.20 -38.99 -16.09
CA LEU A 293 8.25 -38.81 -17.11
C LEU A 293 8.92 -40.13 -17.48
N GLU A 294 9.20 -40.99 -16.50
CA GLU A 294 9.70 -42.36 -16.72
C GLU A 294 8.73 -43.18 -17.59
N LEU A 295 7.43 -43.14 -17.28
CA LEU A 295 6.42 -43.84 -18.06
C LEU A 295 6.33 -43.34 -19.52
N VAL A 296 6.34 -42.02 -19.73
CA VAL A 296 6.32 -41.45 -21.09
C VAL A 296 7.58 -41.82 -21.87
N LEU A 297 8.74 -41.91 -21.21
CA LEU A 297 10.00 -42.38 -21.81
C LEU A 297 9.93 -43.83 -22.25
N ASP A 298 9.37 -44.71 -21.41
CA ASP A 298 9.16 -46.13 -21.74
C ASP A 298 8.24 -46.31 -22.95
N HIS A 299 7.32 -45.36 -23.16
CA HIS A 299 6.44 -45.27 -24.33
C HIS A 299 7.08 -44.49 -25.50
N ASN A 300 8.40 -44.63 -25.67
CA ASN A 300 9.18 -43.98 -26.73
C ASN A 300 9.11 -42.44 -26.73
N GLY A 301 8.83 -41.82 -25.59
CA GLY A 301 8.85 -40.38 -25.40
C GLY A 301 7.58 -39.63 -25.81
N LYS A 302 6.52 -40.32 -26.25
CA LYS A 302 5.21 -39.71 -26.53
C LYS A 302 4.06 -40.72 -26.43
N ASP A 303 3.02 -40.40 -25.67
CA ASP A 303 1.77 -41.19 -25.67
C ASP A 303 0.53 -40.36 -25.32
N ASP A 304 -0.65 -40.94 -25.56
CA ASP A 304 -1.96 -40.40 -25.24
C ASP A 304 -2.21 -40.42 -23.71
N ILE A 305 -2.69 -39.29 -23.17
CA ILE A 305 -2.90 -39.13 -21.71
C ILE A 305 -3.91 -40.14 -21.15
N TYR A 306 -4.93 -40.54 -21.92
CA TYR A 306 -5.91 -41.55 -21.48
C TYR A 306 -5.26 -42.93 -21.33
N ARG A 307 -4.34 -43.28 -22.24
CA ARG A 307 -3.60 -44.56 -22.14
C ARG A 307 -2.66 -44.58 -20.96
N LEU A 308 -1.94 -43.47 -20.74
CA LEU A 308 -1.07 -43.31 -19.57
C LEU A 308 -1.87 -43.43 -18.26
N ALA A 309 -3.10 -42.91 -18.22
CA ALA A 309 -4.00 -43.05 -17.07
C ALA A 309 -4.45 -44.51 -16.86
N ASP A 310 -4.83 -45.20 -17.94
CA ASP A 310 -5.23 -46.61 -17.91
C ASP A 310 -4.07 -47.52 -17.42
N ASP A 311 -2.84 -47.28 -17.89
CA ASP A 311 -1.66 -48.07 -17.49
C ASP A 311 -1.32 -47.90 -16.00
N LEU A 312 -1.60 -46.74 -15.43
CA LEU A 312 -1.44 -46.46 -13.99
C LEU A 312 -2.66 -46.87 -13.15
N ALA A 313 -3.73 -47.36 -13.77
CA ALA A 313 -5.04 -47.57 -13.15
C ALA A 313 -5.57 -46.31 -12.42
N PHE A 314 -5.25 -45.13 -12.96
CA PHE A 314 -5.68 -43.83 -12.43
C PHE A 314 -7.00 -43.39 -13.07
N GLN A 315 -7.77 -42.56 -12.35
CA GLN A 315 -8.75 -41.73 -13.05
C GLN A 315 -8.00 -40.63 -13.80
N ILE A 316 -8.50 -40.23 -14.97
CA ILE A 316 -7.87 -39.18 -15.78
C ILE A 316 -7.69 -37.90 -14.95
N ASP A 317 -8.69 -37.55 -14.14
CA ASP A 317 -8.66 -36.38 -13.25
C ASP A 317 -7.53 -36.42 -12.21
N ASP A 318 -7.05 -37.62 -11.82
CA ASP A 318 -5.92 -37.80 -10.90
C ASP A 318 -4.56 -37.61 -11.60
N LEU A 319 -4.50 -37.89 -12.91
CA LEU A 319 -3.27 -37.76 -13.70
C LEU A 319 -3.03 -36.32 -14.18
N LEU A 320 -4.10 -35.56 -14.44
CA LEU A 320 -4.03 -34.20 -14.98
C LEU A 320 -3.13 -33.25 -14.16
N PRO A 321 -3.20 -33.19 -12.81
CA PRO A 321 -2.30 -32.32 -12.04
C PRO A 321 -0.81 -32.67 -12.22
N ILE A 322 -0.49 -33.94 -12.42
CA ILE A 322 0.90 -34.40 -12.63
C ILE A 322 1.38 -33.99 -14.02
N VAL A 323 0.52 -34.15 -15.04
CA VAL A 323 0.78 -33.72 -16.41
C VAL A 323 0.98 -32.20 -16.45
N ASP A 324 0.08 -31.44 -15.83
CA ASP A 324 0.15 -29.99 -15.74
C ASP A 324 1.43 -29.53 -15.03
N ALA A 325 1.84 -30.21 -13.95
CA ALA A 325 3.08 -29.89 -13.24
C ALA A 325 4.33 -30.17 -14.08
N ALA A 326 4.37 -31.32 -14.77
CA ALA A 326 5.46 -31.68 -15.66
C ALA A 326 5.58 -30.70 -16.84
N GLN A 327 4.45 -30.25 -17.38
CA GLN A 327 4.40 -29.22 -18.41
C GLN A 327 4.85 -27.86 -17.87
N LEU A 328 4.38 -27.48 -16.68
CA LEU A 328 4.73 -26.22 -16.04
C LEU A 328 6.23 -26.10 -15.77
N LEU A 329 6.87 -27.20 -15.38
CA LEU A 329 8.32 -27.27 -15.16
C LEU A 329 9.12 -27.38 -16.47
N GLY A 330 8.47 -27.54 -17.63
CA GLY A 330 9.12 -27.66 -18.92
C GLY A 330 9.75 -29.04 -19.16
N PHE A 331 9.29 -30.07 -18.47
CA PHE A 331 9.70 -31.46 -18.70
C PHE A 331 8.83 -32.17 -19.74
N LEU A 332 7.59 -31.72 -19.91
CA LEU A 332 6.61 -32.31 -20.81
C LEU A 332 5.98 -31.24 -21.71
N THR A 333 5.47 -31.65 -22.88
CA THR A 333 4.61 -30.83 -23.76
C THR A 333 3.33 -31.60 -24.05
N VAL A 334 2.20 -30.90 -24.11
CA VAL A 334 0.89 -31.52 -24.41
C VAL A 334 0.32 -30.91 -25.68
N THR A 335 -0.06 -31.77 -26.63
CA THR A 335 -0.68 -31.37 -27.91
C THR A 335 -1.85 -32.28 -28.22
N GLU A 336 -3.06 -31.73 -28.32
CA GLU A 336 -4.29 -32.46 -28.69
C GLU A 336 -4.59 -33.71 -27.82
N GLY A 337 -4.13 -33.72 -26.55
CA GLY A 337 -4.33 -34.86 -25.63
C GLY A 337 -3.16 -35.85 -25.57
N ASP A 338 -2.14 -35.66 -26.41
CA ASP A 338 -0.88 -36.42 -26.33
C ASP A 338 0.13 -35.70 -25.43
N ALA A 339 0.78 -36.45 -24.55
CA ALA A 339 1.92 -36.02 -23.75
C ALA A 339 3.24 -36.45 -24.42
N ALA A 340 4.12 -35.49 -24.70
CA ALA A 340 5.45 -35.73 -25.29
C ALA A 340 6.55 -35.19 -24.39
N ILE A 341 7.57 -36.00 -24.12
CA ILE A 341 8.69 -35.63 -23.25
C ILE A 341 9.65 -34.67 -23.96
N THR A 342 10.13 -33.67 -23.23
CA THR A 342 11.15 -32.73 -23.70
C THR A 342 12.55 -33.29 -23.51
N PRO A 343 13.60 -32.74 -24.15
CA PRO A 343 14.98 -33.14 -23.89
C PRO A 343 15.39 -32.99 -22.42
N THR A 344 14.95 -31.91 -21.76
CA THR A 344 15.15 -31.65 -20.33
C THR A 344 14.40 -32.64 -19.44
N GLY A 345 13.17 -33.01 -19.82
CA GLY A 345 12.41 -34.07 -19.14
C GLY A 345 13.07 -35.44 -19.30
N ALA A 346 13.61 -35.73 -20.49
CA ALA A 346 14.33 -36.97 -20.75
C ALA A 346 15.64 -37.06 -19.96
N GLU A 347 16.38 -35.95 -19.84
CA GLU A 347 17.55 -35.85 -18.96
C GLU A 347 17.15 -36.06 -17.50
N TYR A 348 16.07 -35.41 -17.04
CA TYR A 348 15.58 -35.53 -15.67
C TYR A 348 15.25 -36.99 -15.32
N ALA A 349 14.46 -37.69 -16.13
CA ALA A 349 14.05 -39.05 -15.82
C ALA A 349 15.18 -40.09 -15.93
N ASN A 350 16.20 -39.86 -16.78
CA ASN A 350 17.38 -40.74 -16.87
C ASN A 350 18.49 -40.40 -15.84
N SER A 351 18.30 -39.37 -15.02
CA SER A 351 19.32 -38.88 -14.09
C SER A 351 19.23 -39.53 -12.71
N GLU A 352 20.37 -39.61 -12.04
CA GLU A 352 20.40 -39.95 -10.60
C GLU A 352 19.75 -38.85 -9.75
N ILE A 353 19.31 -39.21 -8.54
CA ILE A 353 18.52 -38.36 -7.63
C ILE A 353 19.15 -36.96 -7.41
N LEU A 354 20.47 -36.86 -7.28
CA LEU A 354 21.14 -35.57 -7.09
C LEU A 354 21.00 -34.67 -8.31
N ARG A 355 21.15 -35.23 -9.52
CA ARG A 355 20.99 -34.49 -10.77
C ARG A 355 19.53 -34.15 -11.04
N GLN A 356 18.59 -35.02 -10.68
CA GLN A 356 17.16 -34.72 -10.71
C GLN A 356 16.81 -33.49 -9.89
N LYS A 357 17.27 -33.43 -8.63
CA LYS A 357 17.04 -32.25 -7.77
C LYS A 357 17.56 -30.97 -8.37
N GLU A 358 18.75 -30.99 -8.98
CA GLU A 358 19.35 -29.80 -9.60
C GLU A 358 18.57 -29.33 -10.84
N LEU A 359 18.13 -30.27 -11.68
CA LEU A 359 17.28 -29.98 -12.83
C LEU A 359 15.91 -29.44 -12.37
N PHE A 360 15.31 -30.04 -11.34
CA PHE A 360 14.07 -29.57 -10.75
C PHE A 360 14.22 -28.16 -10.16
N ARG A 361 15.32 -27.89 -9.45
CA ARG A 361 15.63 -26.58 -8.86
C ARG A 361 15.70 -25.49 -9.93
N THR A 362 16.40 -25.78 -11.02
CA THR A 362 16.53 -24.86 -12.16
C THR A 362 15.17 -24.60 -12.78
N ALA A 363 14.42 -25.66 -13.10
CA ALA A 363 13.07 -25.57 -13.67
C ALA A 363 12.09 -24.82 -12.76
N ALA A 364 12.13 -25.07 -11.45
CA ALA A 364 11.27 -24.42 -10.46
C ALA A 364 11.52 -22.91 -10.41
N VAL A 365 12.78 -22.45 -10.39
CA VAL A 365 13.09 -21.01 -10.33
C VAL A 365 12.77 -20.33 -11.67
N GLU A 366 13.03 -20.99 -12.80
CA GLU A 366 12.81 -20.44 -14.14
C GLU A 366 11.34 -20.39 -14.55
N ASN A 367 10.54 -21.38 -14.14
CA ASN A 367 9.17 -21.54 -14.62
C ASN A 367 8.09 -21.28 -13.57
N VAL A 368 8.43 -21.22 -12.27
CA VAL A 368 7.45 -21.02 -11.19
C VAL A 368 7.65 -19.68 -10.48
N LEU A 369 6.73 -18.74 -10.74
CA LEU A 369 6.81 -17.38 -10.19
C LEU A 369 6.78 -17.36 -8.65
N LEU A 370 5.89 -18.14 -8.03
CA LEU A 370 5.75 -18.18 -6.57
C LEU A 370 7.05 -18.66 -5.89
N LEU A 371 7.67 -19.74 -6.37
CA LEU A 371 8.94 -20.24 -5.83
C LEU A 371 10.07 -19.23 -5.99
N ARG A 372 10.16 -18.57 -7.15
CA ARG A 372 11.13 -17.49 -7.38
C ARG A 372 10.96 -16.33 -6.40
N GLN A 373 9.71 -15.97 -6.08
CA GLN A 373 9.43 -14.90 -5.11
C GLN A 373 9.81 -15.31 -3.69
N ILE A 374 9.51 -16.56 -3.29
CA ILE A 374 9.88 -17.07 -1.97
C ILE A 374 11.39 -17.01 -1.77
N VAL A 375 12.17 -17.52 -2.73
CA VAL A 375 13.64 -17.50 -2.67
C VAL A 375 14.18 -16.07 -2.56
N ARG A 376 13.71 -15.15 -3.41
CA ARG A 376 14.16 -13.75 -3.38
C ARG A 376 13.81 -13.04 -2.07
N ALA A 377 12.63 -13.31 -1.52
CA ALA A 377 12.21 -12.71 -0.27
C ALA A 377 13.09 -13.17 0.90
N ILE A 378 13.42 -14.47 0.97
CA ILE A 378 14.34 -15.04 1.96
C ILE A 378 15.73 -14.40 1.84
N GLU A 379 16.26 -14.29 0.62
CA GLU A 379 17.58 -13.69 0.35
C GLU A 379 17.64 -12.20 0.71
N SER A 380 16.52 -11.48 0.61
CA SER A 380 16.44 -10.05 0.90
C SER A 380 16.43 -9.71 2.40
N LYS A 381 16.15 -10.69 3.27
CA LYS A 381 16.00 -10.50 4.72
C LYS A 381 17.29 -10.81 5.46
N SER A 382 17.64 -9.96 6.42
CA SER A 382 18.86 -10.11 7.23
C SER A 382 18.86 -11.38 8.10
N ASP A 383 17.69 -11.80 8.58
CA ASP A 383 17.49 -13.03 9.36
C ASP A 383 17.24 -14.25 8.47
N ARG A 384 17.32 -14.10 7.14
CA ARG A 384 17.12 -15.17 6.14
C ARG A 384 15.84 -15.96 6.38
N SER A 385 14.79 -15.30 6.86
CA SER A 385 13.51 -15.91 7.16
C SER A 385 12.34 -15.02 6.79
N VAL A 386 11.25 -15.62 6.31
CA VAL A 386 10.01 -14.90 5.93
C VAL A 386 8.81 -15.65 6.48
N PRO A 387 7.86 -14.98 7.16
CA PRO A 387 6.64 -15.63 7.60
C PRO A 387 5.80 -16.10 6.41
N GLU A 388 5.13 -17.24 6.54
CA GLU A 388 4.21 -17.77 5.53
C GLU A 388 3.06 -16.82 5.24
N GLU A 389 2.57 -16.13 6.28
CA GLU A 389 1.50 -15.13 6.22
C GLU A 389 1.77 -14.07 5.15
N PHE A 390 3.03 -13.68 4.94
CA PHE A 390 3.40 -12.73 3.89
C PHE A 390 3.02 -13.22 2.48
N PHE A 391 3.21 -14.51 2.19
CA PHE A 391 2.84 -15.08 0.88
C PHE A 391 1.37 -15.46 0.82
N HIS A 392 0.78 -15.80 1.97
CA HIS A 392 -0.66 -16.01 2.08
C HIS A 392 -1.42 -14.74 1.65
N ASP A 393 -1.09 -13.59 2.22
CA ASP A 393 -1.71 -12.30 1.89
C ASP A 393 -1.57 -11.95 0.39
N MET A 394 -0.44 -12.29 -0.24
CA MET A 394 -0.21 -12.05 -1.66
C MET A 394 -1.07 -12.94 -2.58
N LEU A 395 -1.42 -14.15 -2.12
CA LEU A 395 -2.20 -15.13 -2.87
C LEU A 395 -3.71 -14.97 -2.65
N ASP A 396 -4.13 -14.51 -1.47
CA ASP A 396 -5.53 -14.32 -1.08
C ASP A 396 -6.25 -13.24 -1.91
N GLU A 397 -5.49 -12.35 -2.57
CA GLU A 397 -6.03 -11.41 -3.56
C GLU A 397 -6.45 -12.09 -4.88
N GLN A 398 -5.98 -13.31 -5.17
CA GLN A 398 -6.14 -14.00 -6.47
C GLN A 398 -6.87 -15.35 -6.36
N PHE A 399 -6.78 -16.01 -5.20
CA PHE A 399 -7.32 -17.35 -4.97
C PHE A 399 -8.26 -17.35 -3.76
N SER A 400 -9.15 -18.33 -3.67
CA SER A 400 -9.92 -18.54 -2.45
C SER A 400 -9.01 -19.04 -1.32
N GLU A 401 -9.39 -18.84 -0.05
CA GLU A 401 -8.63 -19.28 1.12
C GLU A 401 -8.15 -20.75 1.03
N ASP A 402 -9.07 -21.68 0.70
CA ASP A 402 -8.75 -23.11 0.50
C ASP A 402 -7.70 -23.35 -0.59
N GLU A 403 -7.74 -22.53 -1.65
CA GLU A 403 -6.83 -22.66 -2.79
C GLU A 403 -5.47 -22.06 -2.44
N THR A 404 -5.43 -20.88 -1.80
CA THR A 404 -4.20 -20.27 -1.27
C THR A 404 -3.41 -21.26 -0.40
N LEU A 405 -4.08 -21.99 0.49
CA LEU A 405 -3.44 -23.01 1.32
C LEU A 405 -2.83 -24.15 0.47
N ARG A 406 -3.57 -24.67 -0.51
CA ARG A 406 -3.05 -25.73 -1.40
C ARG A 406 -1.90 -25.25 -2.29
N GLN A 407 -1.95 -24.00 -2.73
CA GLN A 407 -0.88 -23.35 -3.51
C GLN A 407 0.42 -23.25 -2.68
N LEU A 408 0.32 -22.80 -1.42
CA LEU A 408 1.44 -22.74 -0.49
C LEU A 408 1.98 -24.13 -0.16
N GLU A 409 1.11 -25.12 0.08
CA GLU A 409 1.54 -26.51 0.34
C GLU A 409 2.33 -27.08 -0.85
N THR A 410 1.85 -26.84 -2.07
CA THR A 410 2.54 -27.27 -3.30
C THR A 410 3.91 -26.59 -3.42
N ALA A 411 3.96 -25.27 -3.20
CA ALA A 411 5.22 -24.53 -3.22
C ALA A 411 6.20 -25.01 -2.13
N ILE A 412 5.73 -25.31 -0.92
CA ILE A 412 6.57 -25.84 0.17
C ILE A 412 7.15 -27.20 -0.24
N ASN A 413 6.31 -28.10 -0.76
CA ASN A 413 6.76 -29.44 -1.19
C ASN A 413 7.80 -29.36 -2.32
N TRP A 414 7.56 -28.51 -3.32
CA TRP A 414 8.48 -28.34 -4.45
C TRP A 414 9.77 -27.66 -4.02
N GLY A 415 9.68 -26.59 -3.22
CA GLY A 415 10.84 -25.84 -2.74
C GLY A 415 11.77 -26.67 -1.85
N ARG A 416 11.20 -27.52 -0.99
CA ARG A 416 12.00 -28.44 -0.15
C ARG A 416 12.66 -29.54 -0.97
N TYR A 417 11.96 -30.12 -1.95
CA TYR A 417 12.56 -31.13 -2.83
C TYR A 417 13.72 -30.55 -3.65
N ALA A 418 13.53 -29.33 -4.15
CA ALA A 418 14.51 -28.56 -4.91
C ALA A 418 15.65 -27.96 -4.06
N GLU A 419 15.63 -28.14 -2.74
CA GLU A 419 16.58 -27.54 -1.79
C GLU A 419 16.67 -26.00 -1.94
N LEU A 420 15.57 -25.34 -2.34
CA LEU A 420 15.49 -23.87 -2.50
C LEU A 420 15.40 -23.16 -1.15
N PHE A 421 14.69 -23.75 -0.21
CA PHE A 421 14.47 -23.24 1.13
C PHE A 421 13.96 -24.38 2.02
N ASP A 422 14.02 -24.16 3.33
CA ASP A 422 13.35 -24.99 4.32
C ASP A 422 12.08 -24.28 4.85
N PHE A 423 11.18 -25.04 5.47
CA PHE A 423 9.95 -24.52 6.04
C PHE A 423 9.78 -25.00 7.48
N ASP A 424 9.80 -24.06 8.44
CA ASP A 424 9.53 -24.31 9.85
C ASP A 424 8.02 -24.29 10.09
N ALA A 425 7.42 -25.48 10.17
CA ALA A 425 5.99 -25.64 10.43
C ALA A 425 5.56 -25.16 11.82
N SER A 426 6.46 -25.15 12.82
CA SER A 426 6.13 -24.70 14.18
C SER A 426 6.00 -23.18 14.26
N ARG A 427 6.81 -22.46 13.48
CA ARG A 427 6.80 -21.00 13.41
C ARG A 427 6.08 -20.44 12.19
N ARG A 428 5.65 -21.32 11.26
CA ARG A 428 5.09 -20.99 9.94
C ARG A 428 5.99 -20.00 9.19
N ARG A 429 7.25 -20.38 8.96
CA ARG A 429 8.24 -19.53 8.27
C ARG A 429 9.03 -20.31 7.24
N PHE A 430 9.28 -19.64 6.11
CA PHE A 430 10.31 -20.04 5.17
C PHE A 430 11.68 -19.58 5.67
N ILE A 431 12.69 -20.44 5.59
CA ILE A 431 14.06 -20.17 6.03
C ILE A 431 15.05 -20.57 4.93
N GLN A 432 16.19 -19.90 4.85
CA GLN A 432 17.25 -20.29 3.93
C GLN A 432 17.76 -21.70 4.26
N SER A 433 17.96 -22.53 3.24
CA SER A 433 18.52 -23.87 3.43
C SER A 433 20.02 -23.79 3.77
N GLU A 434 20.45 -24.53 4.79
CA GLU A 434 21.80 -24.44 5.39
C GLU A 434 22.95 -24.92 4.46
N LYS A 435 22.64 -25.56 3.33
CA LYS A 435 23.67 -26.13 2.43
C LYS A 435 24.39 -25.12 1.51
N LEU A 436 23.97 -23.86 1.46
CA LEU A 436 24.55 -22.84 0.58
C LEU A 436 25.96 -22.36 0.97
N HIS A 437 26.53 -22.82 2.09
CA HIS A 437 27.85 -22.38 2.54
C HIS A 437 29.04 -23.16 1.97
N HIS A 438 28.87 -24.31 1.33
CA HIS A 438 30.04 -25.11 0.93
C HIS A 438 30.69 -24.74 -0.42
N ASP A 439 29.96 -24.08 -1.33
CA ASP A 439 30.48 -23.80 -2.68
C ASP A 439 31.08 -22.40 -2.85
N THR A 440 30.92 -21.50 -1.86
CA THR A 440 31.49 -20.13 -1.95
C THR A 440 32.85 -20.00 -1.25
N GLU A 441 33.16 -20.84 -0.25
CA GLU A 441 34.47 -20.82 0.44
C GLU A 441 35.54 -21.70 -0.24
N ALA A 442 35.13 -22.66 -1.08
CA ALA A 442 36.07 -23.54 -1.81
C ALA A 442 36.74 -22.84 -3.01
N SER A 443 36.18 -21.73 -3.52
CA SER A 443 36.78 -20.95 -4.60
C SER A 443 37.73 -19.85 -4.14
N SER A 444 37.71 -19.46 -2.85
CA SER A 444 38.56 -18.39 -2.31
C SER A 444 39.82 -18.89 -1.60
N THR A 445 39.98 -20.20 -1.45
CA THR A 445 41.15 -20.83 -0.79
C THR A 445 42.14 -21.49 -1.76
N ALA A 446 41.87 -21.47 -3.07
CA ALA A 446 42.74 -22.08 -4.09
C ALA A 446 43.70 -21.12 -4.83
N GLU A 447 43.71 -19.81 -4.52
CA GLU A 447 44.55 -18.81 -5.21
C GLU A 447 45.64 -18.14 -4.33
N ILE A 448 45.98 -18.70 -3.17
CA ILE A 448 47.05 -18.13 -2.30
C ILE A 448 48.32 -19.01 -2.20
N ASP A 449 48.35 -20.22 -2.78
CA ASP A 449 49.61 -20.99 -2.89
C ASP A 449 49.84 -21.49 -4.33
N ALA A 450 50.47 -20.65 -5.15
CA ALA A 450 51.25 -21.03 -6.35
C ALA A 450 52.33 -19.98 -6.66
#